data_AF-A0A9E2R8V3-F1
#
_entry.id   AF-A0A9E2R8V3-F1
#
_cell.length_a   1.000
_cell.length_b   1.000
_cell.length_c   1.000
_cell.angle_alpha   90.00
_cell.angle_beta   90.00
_cell.angle_gamma   90.00
#
_symmetry.space_group_name_H-M   'P 1'
#
loop_
_entity.id
_entity.type
_entity.pdbx_description
1 polymer ?
#
loop_
_entity_poly.entity_id
_entity_poly.type
_entity_poly.pdbx_seq_one_letter_code
_entity_poly.pdbx_strand_id
1 'polypeptide(L)'
;MISDMQPPVLTIPRPVAPARFRPPKHNIPQTPLERTHVLQFIRHYVAEYNPVPPLPLDQLKEHADRVLGMLKCDPVYRDYIGVLINNEMWRETLASVPFERRLLLLPKCLRVESKCPAPFDEFGLLCKQCGLCSIQDLQTEAERLGYAVLVAEGSAIVMSLIQTGKIEAIVGVSCISVLERAFPYMEAAAIPGVAVPLLQDDCIDTTVDLDWIWDYIHLTSADKTRRLDLGALRDEVDFWFTPVSLDLILGTAEGATEKIARGWLMRAGKRWRPFLTVAAYQALRDTPDAPLPEDIRKIAVAIECFHKASLIHDDIEDGDATRYGEKALHAEHGLAVALNVGDLLIGEGYRLIGASKASAEQKAAMLLAAAQGQRQLCRGQGAELGWARQPAPLTSVQVLDIFRQKTAPAFEVALRLGAIYSGIDRHEDVAEVLGVYSEALGIAYQIRDDLSDLGASGDTDDIQGLRPSLLLAVAYERAAGERKALLDSLWRRQPPAGTDSRPVEALYRELKADERARSLLETYKEEAIRSLRAVENANLKGLLRRVIGKIFNDTEIKGWCKEFEQRNAARLQAADAVRPESQS
;
A
#
# COMPACT_ATOMS: atom_id res chain seq x y z
N MET A 1 35.63 -25.40 -4.27
CA MET A 1 34.59 -26.10 -3.49
C MET A 1 33.48 -25.09 -3.23
N ILE A 2 32.54 -25.00 -4.17
CA ILE A 2 31.33 -24.18 -3.99
C ILE A 2 30.42 -25.06 -3.15
N SER A 3 30.38 -24.77 -1.85
CA SER A 3 29.47 -25.44 -0.92
C SER A 3 28.06 -25.31 -1.46
N ASP A 4 27.36 -26.43 -1.59
CA ASP A 4 25.90 -26.50 -1.68
C ASP A 4 25.32 -25.83 -0.43
N MET A 5 25.24 -24.50 -0.42
CA MET A 5 24.39 -23.80 0.50
C MET A 5 22.97 -24.02 -0.01
N GLN A 6 22.29 -25.00 0.57
CA GLN A 6 20.83 -25.04 0.49
C GLN A 6 20.32 -23.63 0.80
N PRO A 7 19.45 -23.04 -0.05
CA PRO A 7 18.90 -21.73 0.23
C PRO A 7 18.27 -21.76 1.63
N PRO A 8 18.41 -20.68 2.42
CA PRO A 8 17.84 -20.64 3.76
C PRO A 8 16.35 -20.99 3.70
N VAL A 9 15.94 -21.92 4.57
CA VAL A 9 14.55 -22.39 4.60
C VAL A 9 13.64 -21.21 4.93
N LEU A 10 12.68 -20.95 4.05
CA LEU A 10 11.67 -19.91 4.27
C LEU A 10 10.97 -20.17 5.61
N THR A 11 11.05 -19.19 6.51
CA THR A 11 10.39 -19.25 7.81
C THR A 11 9.08 -18.47 7.74
N ILE A 12 7.96 -19.16 7.96
CA ILE A 12 6.64 -18.51 7.96
C ILE A 12 6.54 -17.59 9.20
N PRO A 13 6.21 -16.29 9.04
CA PRO A 13 6.05 -15.39 10.17
C PRO A 13 4.89 -15.81 11.09
N ARG A 14 4.92 -15.34 12.35
CA ARG A 14 3.87 -15.68 13.32
C ARG A 14 2.52 -15.12 12.86
N PRO A 15 1.44 -15.94 12.84
CA PRO A 15 0.12 -15.48 12.41
C PRO A 15 -0.38 -14.28 13.22
N VAL A 16 -0.88 -13.27 12.51
CA VAL A 16 -1.60 -12.15 13.12
C VAL A 16 -3.07 -12.53 13.29
N ALA A 17 -3.68 -12.20 14.43
CA ALA A 17 -5.12 -12.39 14.59
C ALA A 17 -5.85 -11.43 13.63
N PRO A 18 -6.73 -11.92 12.74
CA PRO A 18 -7.44 -11.05 11.82
C PRO A 18 -8.31 -10.07 12.61
N ALA A 19 -8.15 -8.76 12.33
CA ALA A 19 -9.04 -7.74 12.84
C ALA A 19 -10.44 -7.98 12.25
N ARG A 20 -11.47 -8.11 13.11
CA ARG A 20 -12.85 -8.20 12.62
C ARG A 20 -13.24 -6.86 12.01
N PHE A 21 -13.63 -6.85 10.74
CA PHE A 21 -14.22 -5.65 10.14
C PHE A 21 -15.51 -5.31 10.88
N ARG A 22 -15.62 -4.04 11.31
CA ARG A 22 -16.81 -3.49 11.96
C ARG A 22 -17.14 -2.17 11.27
N PRO A 23 -18.40 -1.94 10.88
CA PRO A 23 -18.78 -0.68 10.25
C PRO A 23 -18.59 0.50 11.22
N PRO A 24 -18.25 1.70 10.71
CA PRO A 24 -18.27 2.91 11.53
C PRO A 24 -19.67 3.22 12.07
N LYS A 25 -19.75 4.01 13.15
CA LYS A 25 -21.04 4.55 13.61
C LYS A 25 -21.68 5.42 12.54
N HIS A 26 -23.00 5.51 12.56
CA HIS A 26 -23.80 6.29 11.60
C HIS A 26 -23.44 7.79 11.57
N ASN A 27 -22.88 8.33 12.65
CA ASN A 27 -22.41 9.71 12.75
C ASN A 27 -20.96 9.92 12.27
N ILE A 28 -20.39 8.94 11.57
CA ILE A 28 -19.06 8.98 10.96
C ILE A 28 -19.20 8.53 9.49
N PRO A 29 -18.52 9.19 8.54
CA PRO A 29 -18.52 8.72 7.15
C PRO A 29 -18.01 7.28 7.04
N GLN A 30 -18.74 6.46 6.29
CA GLN A 30 -18.64 5.00 6.36
C GLN A 30 -17.36 4.48 5.68
N THR A 31 -16.90 5.15 4.64
CA THR A 31 -15.71 4.72 3.88
C THR A 31 -14.48 5.58 4.20
N PRO A 32 -13.26 5.01 4.13
CA PRO A 32 -12.02 5.78 4.27
C PRO A 32 -11.88 6.92 3.24
N LEU A 33 -12.44 6.72 2.03
CA LEU A 33 -12.40 7.72 0.96
C LEU A 33 -13.27 8.93 1.32
N GLU A 34 -14.49 8.71 1.80
CA GLU A 34 -15.36 9.81 2.27
C GLU A 34 -14.71 10.57 3.43
N ARG A 35 -14.13 9.86 4.41
CA ARG A 35 -13.42 10.51 5.53
C ARG A 35 -12.23 11.34 5.06
N THR A 36 -11.47 10.83 4.08
CA THR A 36 -10.34 11.56 3.49
C THR A 36 -10.81 12.79 2.71
N HIS A 37 -11.90 12.68 1.95
CA HIS A 37 -12.48 13.80 1.21
C HIS A 37 -12.96 14.92 2.15
N VAL A 38 -13.65 14.56 3.23
CA VAL A 38 -14.08 15.51 4.28
C VAL A 38 -12.87 16.20 4.90
N LEU A 39 -11.82 15.46 5.27
CA LEU A 39 -10.59 16.03 5.84
C LEU A 39 -9.89 16.98 4.86
N GLN A 40 -9.77 16.62 3.58
CA GLN A 40 -9.20 17.48 2.55
C GLN A 40 -10.00 18.77 2.39
N PHE A 41 -11.32 18.70 2.36
CA PHE A 41 -12.18 19.88 2.31
C PHE A 41 -11.95 20.79 3.53
N ILE A 42 -11.89 20.21 4.73
CA ILE A 42 -11.65 20.96 5.98
C ILE A 42 -10.30 21.68 5.96
N ARG A 43 -9.25 21.06 5.40
CA ARG A 43 -7.95 21.74 5.22
C ARG A 43 -8.05 23.00 4.37
N HIS A 44 -8.75 22.92 3.24
CA HIS A 44 -8.98 24.08 2.38
C HIS A 44 -9.80 25.14 3.12
N TYR A 45 -10.85 24.72 3.84
CA TYR A 45 -11.67 25.61 4.65
C TYR A 45 -10.84 26.33 5.72
N VAL A 46 -10.03 25.62 6.51
CA VAL A 46 -9.20 26.25 7.56
C VAL A 46 -8.18 27.19 6.94
N ALA A 47 -7.59 26.85 5.79
CA ALA A 47 -6.66 27.74 5.07
C ALA A 47 -7.34 29.02 4.53
N GLU A 48 -8.60 28.93 4.08
CA GLU A 48 -9.35 30.05 3.51
C GLU A 48 -9.94 30.96 4.58
N TYR A 49 -10.57 30.39 5.61
CA TYR A 49 -11.32 31.13 6.64
C TYR A 49 -10.48 31.41 7.89
N ASN A 50 -9.34 30.75 8.05
CA ASN A 50 -8.38 30.90 9.14
C ASN A 50 -8.98 31.06 10.56
N PRO A 51 -9.81 30.10 11.01
CA PRO A 51 -10.31 30.10 12.39
C PRO A 51 -9.15 29.96 13.39
N VAL A 52 -9.12 30.80 14.43
CA VAL A 52 -8.02 30.86 15.40
C VAL A 52 -8.36 30.06 16.66
N PRO A 53 -7.55 29.07 17.07
CA PRO A 53 -7.78 28.31 18.29
C PRO A 53 -7.27 29.05 19.55
N PRO A 54 -7.76 28.72 20.77
CA PRO A 54 -8.86 27.79 21.05
C PRO A 54 -10.22 28.41 20.69
N LEU A 55 -11.10 27.60 20.08
CA LEU A 55 -12.48 27.98 19.80
C LEU A 55 -13.44 27.35 20.82
N PRO A 56 -14.35 28.14 21.41
CA PRO A 56 -15.49 27.62 22.14
C PRO A 56 -16.33 26.64 21.33
N LEU A 57 -16.94 25.67 22.00
CA LEU A 57 -17.69 24.57 21.35
C LEU A 57 -18.86 25.07 20.48
N ASP A 58 -19.52 26.17 20.86
CA ASP A 58 -20.58 26.81 20.08
C ASP A 58 -20.03 27.40 18.78
N GLN A 59 -18.89 28.10 18.82
CA GLN A 59 -18.23 28.63 17.62
C GLN A 59 -17.70 27.50 16.71
N LEU A 60 -17.14 26.44 17.30
CA LEU A 60 -16.71 25.26 16.54
C LEU A 60 -17.89 24.61 15.80
N LYS A 61 -19.09 24.58 16.43
CA LYS A 61 -20.32 24.11 15.79
C LYS A 61 -20.77 25.00 14.65
N GLU A 62 -20.65 26.32 14.76
CA GLU A 62 -20.95 27.25 13.65
C GLU A 62 -20.06 27.00 12.43
N HIS A 63 -18.76 26.79 12.65
CA HIS A 63 -17.83 26.42 11.57
C HIS A 63 -18.17 25.06 10.97
N ALA A 64 -18.50 24.06 11.80
CA ALA A 64 -18.92 22.74 11.33
C ALA A 64 -20.20 22.81 10.50
N ASP A 65 -21.20 23.61 10.91
CA ASP A 65 -22.44 23.82 10.16
C ASP A 65 -22.19 24.51 8.81
N ARG A 66 -21.24 25.45 8.74
CA ARG A 66 -20.83 26.05 7.46
C ARG A 66 -20.21 25.01 6.53
N VAL A 67 -19.30 24.19 7.05
CA VAL A 67 -18.65 23.10 6.28
C VAL A 67 -19.69 22.08 5.80
N LEU A 68 -20.63 21.66 6.66
CA LEU A 68 -21.76 20.79 6.31
C LEU A 68 -22.56 21.37 5.13
N GLY A 69 -22.88 22.66 5.17
CA GLY A 69 -23.61 23.35 4.10
C GLY A 69 -22.85 23.38 2.77
N MET A 70 -21.53 23.58 2.81
CA MET A 70 -20.69 23.61 1.61
C MET A 70 -20.48 22.21 1.01
N LEU A 71 -20.23 21.21 1.85
CA LEU A 71 -20.06 19.80 1.44
C LEU A 71 -21.38 19.12 1.06
N LYS A 72 -22.52 19.66 1.49
CA LYS A 72 -23.86 19.07 1.33
C LYS A 72 -23.94 17.64 1.89
N CYS A 73 -23.29 17.40 3.02
CA CYS A 73 -23.32 16.11 3.71
C CYS A 73 -24.32 16.09 4.88
N ASP A 74 -24.59 14.90 5.41
CA ASP A 74 -25.61 14.69 6.45
C ASP A 74 -25.25 15.45 7.75
N PRO A 75 -26.19 16.23 8.33
CA PRO A 75 -25.99 16.94 9.60
C PRO A 75 -25.50 16.06 10.75
N VAL A 76 -25.72 14.74 10.68
CA VAL A 76 -25.23 13.78 11.69
C VAL A 76 -23.71 13.74 11.81
N TYR A 77 -22.97 14.25 10.81
CA TYR A 77 -21.50 14.34 10.83
C TYR A 77 -20.96 15.59 11.51
N ARG A 78 -21.81 16.46 12.07
CA ARG A 78 -21.41 17.74 12.68
C ARG A 78 -20.25 17.59 13.67
N ASP A 79 -20.39 16.71 14.65
CA ASP A 79 -19.40 16.57 15.73
C ASP A 79 -18.08 15.97 15.21
N TYR A 80 -18.18 15.04 14.25
CA TYR A 80 -17.02 14.49 13.55
C TYR A 80 -16.26 15.58 12.79
N ILE A 81 -16.97 16.43 12.04
CA ILE A 81 -16.40 17.57 11.32
C ILE A 81 -15.79 18.58 12.31
N GLY A 82 -16.45 18.85 13.43
CA GLY A 82 -15.93 19.72 14.48
C GLY A 82 -14.57 19.25 15.02
N VAL A 83 -14.41 17.95 15.28
CA VAL A 83 -13.11 17.38 15.69
C VAL A 83 -12.05 17.63 14.62
N LEU A 84 -12.36 17.41 13.34
CA LEU A 84 -11.39 17.60 12.26
C LEU A 84 -11.01 19.08 12.05
N ILE A 85 -11.96 20.01 12.18
CA ILE A 85 -11.68 21.45 12.14
C ILE A 85 -10.72 21.82 13.28
N ASN A 86 -11.02 21.40 14.51
CA ASN A 86 -10.13 21.63 15.65
C ASN A 86 -8.73 21.06 15.42
N ASN A 87 -8.63 19.84 14.86
CA ASN A 87 -7.34 19.24 14.58
C ASN A 87 -6.50 20.07 13.60
N GLU A 88 -7.11 20.51 12.50
CA GLU A 88 -6.41 21.28 11.47
C GLU A 88 -6.02 22.68 11.99
N MET A 89 -6.82 23.30 12.85
CA MET A 89 -6.46 24.55 13.53
C MET A 89 -5.21 24.40 14.43
N TRP A 90 -5.10 23.30 15.16
CA TRP A 90 -3.96 23.05 16.06
C TRP A 90 -2.77 22.38 15.37
N ARG A 91 -2.89 22.00 14.10
CA ARG A 91 -1.91 21.17 13.40
C ARG A 91 -0.52 21.80 13.41
N GLU A 92 -0.39 23.07 13.00
CA GLU A 92 0.91 23.74 12.97
C GLU A 92 1.51 23.95 14.36
N THR A 93 0.67 24.32 15.33
CA THR A 93 1.10 24.47 16.73
C THR A 93 1.60 23.16 17.31
N LEU A 94 0.87 22.05 17.13
CA LEU A 94 1.31 20.72 17.52
C LEU A 94 2.67 20.39 16.90
N ALA A 95 2.83 20.67 15.60
CA ALA A 95 4.08 20.44 14.87
C ALA A 95 5.28 21.16 15.54
N SER A 96 5.06 22.36 16.08
CA SER A 96 6.10 23.17 16.72
C SER A 96 6.54 22.70 18.10
N VAL A 97 5.74 21.88 18.78
CA VAL A 97 6.06 21.38 20.12
C VAL A 97 7.07 20.23 20.02
N PRO A 98 8.17 20.19 20.79
CA PRO A 98 9.10 19.04 20.78
C PRO A 98 8.42 17.72 21.19
N PHE A 99 8.82 16.60 20.61
CA PHE A 99 8.17 15.30 20.84
C PHE A 99 8.16 14.88 22.32
N GLU A 100 9.23 15.17 23.05
CA GLU A 100 9.38 14.90 24.49
C GLU A 100 8.41 15.68 25.38
N ARG A 101 7.74 16.68 24.82
CA ARG A 101 6.68 17.46 25.47
C ARG A 101 5.28 17.08 24.97
N ARG A 102 5.16 16.01 24.19
CA ARG A 102 3.87 15.53 23.66
C ARG A 102 3.40 14.27 24.36
N LEU A 103 2.09 14.16 24.52
CA LEU A 103 1.42 12.98 25.03
C LEU A 103 0.65 12.29 23.91
N LEU A 104 0.90 10.99 23.71
CA LEU A 104 0.03 10.12 22.91
C LEU A 104 -0.94 9.41 23.86
N LEU A 105 -2.23 9.69 23.70
CA LEU A 105 -3.29 9.05 24.48
C LEU A 105 -4.03 8.03 23.62
N LEU A 106 -3.93 6.75 23.98
CA LEU A 106 -4.58 5.64 23.30
C LEU A 106 -5.69 5.02 24.17
N PRO A 107 -6.81 4.58 23.59
CA PRO A 107 -7.84 3.88 24.33
C PRO A 107 -7.52 2.39 24.38
N LYS A 108 -7.84 1.73 25.50
CA LYS A 108 -7.72 0.27 25.63
C LYS A 108 -8.57 -0.50 24.61
N CYS A 109 -9.59 0.16 24.06
CA CYS A 109 -10.58 -0.38 23.14
C CYS A 109 -9.97 -0.85 21.80
N LEU A 110 -8.77 -0.37 21.42
CA LEU A 110 -8.05 -0.83 20.23
C LEU A 110 -7.50 -2.27 20.37
N ARG A 111 -7.45 -2.81 21.59
CA ARG A 111 -6.94 -4.17 21.84
C ARG A 111 -7.93 -5.20 21.34
N VAL A 112 -7.42 -6.39 20.99
CA VAL A 112 -8.26 -7.59 20.84
C VAL A 112 -8.60 -8.08 22.24
N GLU A 113 -9.79 -7.73 22.74
CA GLU A 113 -10.19 -7.91 24.14
C GLU A 113 -10.02 -9.35 24.61
N SER A 114 -10.48 -10.31 23.81
CA SER A 114 -10.46 -11.74 24.12
C SER A 114 -9.07 -12.37 24.18
N LYS A 115 -8.03 -11.69 23.68
CA LYS A 115 -6.68 -12.25 23.53
C LYS A 115 -5.57 -11.40 24.15
N CYS A 116 -5.87 -10.17 24.57
CA CYS A 116 -4.87 -9.25 25.07
C CYS A 116 -4.37 -9.70 26.47
N PRO A 117 -3.07 -10.00 26.63
CA PRO A 117 -2.52 -10.47 27.91
C PRO A 117 -2.10 -9.33 28.85
N ALA A 118 -2.36 -8.07 28.46
CA ALA A 118 -1.88 -6.90 29.18
C ALA A 118 -2.64 -6.70 30.51
N PRO A 119 -1.93 -6.50 31.64
CA PRO A 119 -2.56 -6.14 32.90
C PRO A 119 -2.99 -4.67 32.92
N PHE A 120 -3.80 -4.32 33.92
CA PHE A 120 -4.21 -2.95 34.20
C PHE A 120 -3.60 -2.50 35.53
N ASP A 121 -3.17 -1.24 35.60
CA ASP A 121 -2.81 -0.57 36.85
C ASP A 121 -3.76 0.61 37.12
N GLU A 122 -3.39 1.47 38.08
CA GLU A 122 -4.18 2.67 38.41
C GLU A 122 -4.16 3.73 37.30
N PHE A 123 -3.22 3.64 36.36
CA PHE A 123 -3.04 4.60 35.29
C PHE A 123 -3.62 4.15 33.95
N GLY A 124 -3.71 2.84 33.67
CA GLY A 124 -4.27 2.31 32.44
C GLY A 124 -3.85 0.88 32.08
N LEU A 125 -3.87 0.57 30.79
CA LEU A 125 -3.44 -0.71 30.23
C LEU A 125 -1.92 -0.74 30.06
N LEU A 126 -1.25 -1.73 30.63
CA LEU A 126 0.19 -1.94 30.48
C LEU A 126 0.50 -2.88 29.31
N CYS A 127 0.66 -2.32 28.12
CA CYS A 127 0.91 -3.10 26.90
C CYS A 127 2.10 -4.06 27.04
N LYS A 128 1.87 -5.36 26.81
CA LYS A 128 2.91 -6.41 26.82
C LYS A 128 3.52 -6.68 25.45
N GLN A 129 3.27 -5.80 24.48
CA GLN A 129 3.83 -5.91 23.13
C GLN A 129 3.59 -7.29 22.48
N CYS A 130 2.35 -7.80 22.61
CA CYS A 130 1.96 -9.13 22.13
C CYS A 130 1.75 -9.26 20.60
N GLY A 131 1.76 -8.15 19.86
CA GLY A 131 1.63 -8.12 18.40
C GLY A 131 0.20 -8.30 17.86
N LEU A 132 -0.82 -8.23 18.72
CA LEU A 132 -2.22 -8.50 18.35
C LEU A 132 -3.04 -7.26 17.96
N CYS A 133 -2.54 -6.05 18.22
CA CYS A 133 -3.25 -4.80 17.94
C CYS A 133 -2.26 -3.65 17.71
N SER A 134 -2.77 -2.52 17.22
CA SER A 134 -1.97 -1.33 16.88
C SER A 134 -1.39 -0.58 18.08
N ILE A 135 -1.87 -0.84 19.31
CA ILE A 135 -1.38 -0.16 20.52
C ILE A 135 0.14 -0.31 20.66
N GLN A 136 0.66 -1.52 20.42
CA GLN A 136 2.09 -1.77 20.50
C GLN A 136 2.88 -0.91 19.52
N ASP A 137 2.48 -0.89 18.24
CA ASP A 137 3.26 -0.20 17.21
C ASP A 137 3.23 1.31 17.43
N LEU A 138 2.06 1.85 17.81
CA LEU A 138 1.89 3.26 18.14
C LEU A 138 2.68 3.66 19.38
N GLN A 139 2.61 2.84 20.44
CA GLN A 139 3.35 3.09 21.67
C GLN A 139 4.86 3.06 21.42
N THR A 140 5.35 2.01 20.76
CA THR A 140 6.79 1.86 20.46
C THR A 140 7.31 3.03 19.64
N GLU A 141 6.57 3.46 18.62
CA GLU A 141 7.00 4.59 17.80
C GLU A 141 6.96 5.91 18.56
N ALA A 142 5.88 6.18 19.27
CA ALA A 142 5.74 7.43 20.00
C ALA A 142 6.83 7.54 21.10
N GLU A 143 7.09 6.48 21.85
CA GLU A 143 8.20 6.41 22.81
C GLU A 143 9.56 6.62 22.13
N ARG A 144 9.78 6.05 20.94
CA ARG A 144 11.00 6.26 20.14
C ARG A 144 11.18 7.72 19.74
N LEU A 145 10.10 8.41 19.38
CA LEU A 145 10.12 9.85 19.07
C LEU A 145 10.32 10.72 20.33
N GLY A 146 10.05 10.18 21.51
CA GLY A 146 10.19 10.86 22.80
C GLY A 146 8.87 11.14 23.52
N TYR A 147 7.72 10.80 22.93
CA TYR A 147 6.41 11.03 23.55
C TYR A 147 6.31 10.33 24.91
N ALA A 148 5.57 10.96 25.82
CA ALA A 148 4.88 10.21 26.85
C ALA A 148 3.71 9.45 26.20
N VAL A 149 3.55 8.17 26.50
CA VAL A 149 2.42 7.37 26.00
C VAL A 149 1.57 6.88 27.16
N LEU A 150 0.26 7.06 27.06
CA LEU A 150 -0.69 6.57 28.04
C LEU A 150 -1.80 5.79 27.33
N VAL A 151 -2.04 4.55 27.78
CA VAL A 151 -3.16 3.73 27.29
C VAL A 151 -4.26 3.73 28.34
N ALA A 152 -5.07 4.80 28.37
CA ALA A 152 -6.03 5.03 29.44
C ALA A 152 -7.30 5.72 28.94
N GLU A 153 -8.36 5.63 29.75
CA GLU A 153 -9.66 6.26 29.49
C GLU A 153 -9.95 7.46 30.41
N GLY A 154 -9.05 7.76 31.36
CA GLY A 154 -9.28 8.75 32.41
C GLY A 154 -8.70 10.13 32.09
N SER A 155 -9.55 11.16 32.13
CA SER A 155 -9.13 12.57 31.97
C SER A 155 -8.30 13.10 33.14
N ALA A 156 -8.43 12.54 34.35
CA ALA A 156 -7.76 13.03 35.54
C ALA A 156 -6.22 12.98 35.46
N ILE A 157 -5.67 11.88 34.95
CA ILE A 157 -4.21 11.71 34.79
C ILE A 157 -3.68 12.66 33.71
N VAL A 158 -4.41 12.76 32.60
CA VAL A 158 -4.06 13.66 31.50
C VAL A 158 -4.01 15.11 32.01
N MET A 159 -5.03 15.54 32.76
CA MET A 159 -5.07 16.88 33.36
C MET A 159 -3.94 17.11 34.38
N SER A 160 -3.59 16.11 35.18
CA SER A 160 -2.43 16.18 36.09
C SER A 160 -1.12 16.37 35.32
N LEU A 161 -0.89 15.59 34.26
CA LEU A 161 0.31 15.68 33.41
C LEU A 161 0.43 17.07 32.75
N ILE A 162 -0.68 17.61 32.26
CA ILE A 162 -0.75 18.97 31.73
C ILE A 162 -0.39 19.98 32.82
N GLN A 163 -1.02 19.92 33.99
CA GLN A 163 -0.81 20.88 35.08
C GLN A 163 0.64 20.87 35.60
N THR A 164 1.35 19.75 35.45
CA THR A 164 2.79 19.68 35.79
C THR A 164 3.70 20.45 34.82
N GLY A 165 3.18 20.90 33.68
CA GLY A 165 3.95 21.58 32.63
C GLY A 165 4.90 20.67 31.86
N LYS A 166 4.83 19.35 32.06
CA LYS A 166 5.66 18.37 31.34
C LYS A 166 5.14 18.07 29.94
N ILE A 167 3.84 18.24 29.73
CA ILE A 167 3.16 18.00 28.47
C ILE A 167 2.59 19.33 27.97
N GLU A 168 2.95 19.70 26.75
CA GLU A 168 2.54 20.94 26.08
C GLU A 168 1.65 20.68 24.87
N ALA A 169 1.50 19.43 24.41
CA ALA A 169 0.54 19.08 23.37
C ALA A 169 0.09 17.60 23.44
N ILE A 170 -1.08 17.30 22.85
CA ILE A 170 -1.71 15.99 22.94
C ILE A 170 -2.11 15.49 21.55
N VAL A 171 -1.75 14.24 21.26
CA VAL A 171 -2.32 13.43 20.18
C VAL A 171 -3.22 12.39 20.83
N GLY A 172 -4.54 12.53 20.66
CA GLY A 172 -5.53 11.66 21.27
C GLY A 172 -6.19 10.71 20.29
N VAL A 173 -6.58 9.52 20.78
CA VAL A 173 -7.46 8.60 20.07
C VAL A 173 -8.64 8.28 20.97
N SER A 174 -9.85 8.54 20.52
CA SER A 174 -11.03 8.39 21.39
C SER A 174 -12.33 8.40 20.61
N CYS A 175 -13.42 7.88 21.18
CA CYS A 175 -14.75 8.06 20.62
C CYS A 175 -15.20 9.53 20.77
N ILE A 176 -16.06 9.97 19.85
CA ILE A 176 -16.55 11.36 19.78
C ILE A 176 -17.20 11.79 21.11
N SER A 177 -18.01 10.93 21.73
CA SER A 177 -18.68 11.23 23.00
C SER A 177 -17.73 11.46 24.19
N VAL A 178 -16.53 10.88 24.15
CA VAL A 178 -15.49 11.18 25.14
C VAL A 178 -14.76 12.47 24.77
N LEU A 179 -14.50 12.72 23.49
CA LEU A 179 -13.87 13.96 23.02
C LEU A 179 -14.70 15.20 23.38
N GLU A 180 -16.03 15.15 23.19
CA GLU A 180 -16.95 16.24 23.57
C GLU A 180 -16.87 16.61 25.05
N ARG A 181 -16.66 15.61 25.92
CA ARG A 181 -16.51 15.83 27.37
C ARG A 181 -15.13 16.34 27.74
N ALA A 182 -14.09 15.99 26.98
CA ALA A 182 -12.73 16.43 27.20
C ALA A 182 -12.46 17.85 26.67
N PHE A 183 -13.17 18.26 25.61
CA PHE A 183 -12.95 19.51 24.88
C PHE A 183 -12.95 20.77 25.78
N PRO A 184 -13.91 21.00 26.69
CA PRO A 184 -13.91 22.20 27.53
C PRO A 184 -12.67 22.34 28.41
N TYR A 185 -12.09 21.21 28.84
CA TYR A 185 -10.89 21.22 29.66
C TYR A 185 -9.64 21.55 28.84
N MET A 186 -9.55 21.03 27.61
CA MET A 186 -8.45 21.34 26.69
C MET A 186 -8.50 22.79 26.22
N GLU A 187 -9.70 23.29 25.93
CA GLU A 187 -9.98 24.68 25.57
C GLU A 187 -9.57 25.62 26.71
N ALA A 188 -10.06 25.38 27.94
CA ALA A 188 -9.76 26.22 29.10
C ALA A 188 -8.27 26.25 29.46
N ALA A 189 -7.55 25.16 29.19
CA ALA A 189 -6.11 25.07 29.39
C ALA A 189 -5.28 25.52 28.18
N ALA A 190 -5.92 25.90 27.06
CA ALA A 190 -5.31 26.30 25.81
C ALA A 190 -4.22 25.32 25.29
N ILE A 191 -4.47 24.02 25.43
CA ILE A 191 -3.50 22.99 25.07
C ILE A 191 -3.70 22.60 23.61
N PRO A 192 -2.65 22.67 22.77
CA PRO A 192 -2.66 22.11 21.43
C PRO A 192 -3.05 20.64 21.45
N GLY A 193 -4.19 20.33 20.84
CA GLY A 193 -4.78 19.01 20.91
C GLY A 193 -5.37 18.58 19.59
N VAL A 194 -4.89 17.45 19.08
CA VAL A 194 -5.50 16.77 17.94
C VAL A 194 -6.06 15.42 18.39
N ALA A 195 -7.17 15.00 17.80
CA ALA A 195 -7.82 13.74 18.12
C ALA A 195 -8.24 12.96 16.87
N VAL A 196 -7.97 11.65 16.85
CA VAL A 196 -8.48 10.75 15.81
C VAL A 196 -9.69 9.99 16.36
N PRO A 197 -10.90 10.22 15.81
CA PRO A 197 -12.10 9.54 16.27
C PRO A 197 -12.04 8.02 16.08
N LEU A 198 -12.41 7.27 17.10
CA LEU A 198 -12.72 5.85 16.95
C LEU A 198 -13.94 5.66 16.04
N LEU A 199 -13.91 4.65 15.19
CA LEU A 199 -15.00 4.33 14.27
C LEU A 199 -16.18 3.64 14.99
N GLN A 200 -15.93 3.05 16.17
CA GLN A 200 -16.94 2.46 17.06
C GLN A 200 -16.78 3.01 18.49
N ASP A 201 -17.83 2.92 19.32
CA ASP A 201 -17.82 3.41 20.70
C ASP A 201 -18.39 2.41 21.73
N ASP A 202 -18.54 1.14 21.35
CA ASP A 202 -18.94 0.06 22.26
C ASP A 202 -17.77 -0.51 23.07
N CYS A 203 -16.61 0.14 22.99
CA CYS A 203 -15.40 -0.13 23.78
C CYS A 203 -14.78 -1.53 23.65
N ILE A 204 -15.11 -2.28 22.59
CA ILE A 204 -14.63 -3.64 22.35
C ILE A 204 -14.10 -3.75 20.94
N ASP A 205 -12.83 -4.15 20.76
CA ASP A 205 -12.21 -4.37 19.44
C ASP A 205 -12.50 -3.23 18.44
N THR A 206 -12.34 -1.98 18.89
CA THR A 206 -12.65 -0.79 18.09
C THR A 206 -11.56 -0.51 17.06
N THR A 207 -11.95 0.13 15.97
CA THR A 207 -11.07 0.50 14.87
C THR A 207 -10.96 2.02 14.75
N VAL A 208 -9.91 2.47 14.06
CA VAL A 208 -9.56 3.88 13.89
C VAL A 208 -8.84 4.06 12.55
N ASP A 209 -8.88 5.26 11.98
CA ASP A 209 -8.01 5.61 10.85
C ASP A 209 -6.56 5.71 11.32
N LEU A 210 -5.88 4.55 11.38
CA LEU A 210 -4.53 4.42 11.92
C LEU A 210 -3.55 5.38 11.26
N ASP A 211 -3.64 5.55 9.93
CA ASP A 211 -2.77 6.42 9.16
C ASP A 211 -2.78 7.86 9.70
N TRP A 212 -3.91 8.35 10.21
CA TRP A 212 -4.01 9.70 10.74
C TRP A 212 -3.27 9.84 12.07
N ILE A 213 -3.27 8.78 12.90
CA ILE A 213 -2.49 8.77 14.15
C ILE A 213 -1.01 8.82 13.82
N TRP A 214 -0.56 8.01 12.84
CA TRP A 214 0.82 8.02 12.36
C TRP A 214 1.22 9.40 11.84
N ASP A 215 0.35 10.06 11.08
CA ASP A 215 0.60 11.42 10.59
C ASP A 215 0.77 12.42 11.75
N TYR A 216 -0.10 12.36 12.78
CA TYR A 216 -0.01 13.30 13.91
C TYR A 216 1.18 13.06 14.83
N ILE A 217 1.58 11.80 15.08
CA ILE A 217 2.72 11.53 15.98
C ILE A 217 4.06 11.91 15.33
N HIS A 218 4.16 11.97 14.00
CA HIS A 218 5.38 12.37 13.28
C HIS A 218 5.44 13.86 12.94
N LEU A 219 4.37 14.61 13.22
CA LEU A 219 4.24 15.99 12.77
C LEU A 219 5.34 16.88 13.37
N THR A 220 6.08 17.67 12.57
CA THR A 220 7.14 18.57 13.09
C THR A 220 7.10 19.95 12.42
N SER A 221 7.52 21.03 13.09
CA SER A 221 7.60 22.37 12.48
C SER A 221 8.77 22.51 11.50
N ALA A 222 9.80 21.69 11.68
CA ALA A 222 10.88 21.49 10.73
C ALA A 222 10.52 20.45 9.64
N ASP A 223 9.23 20.18 9.41
CA ASP A 223 8.76 19.02 8.65
C ASP A 223 9.38 18.93 7.26
N LYS A 224 10.28 17.97 7.10
CA LYS A 224 10.54 17.35 5.79
C LYS A 224 9.65 16.13 5.58
N THR A 225 8.94 15.65 6.62
CA THR A 225 8.00 14.55 6.46
C THR A 225 6.72 15.10 5.83
N ARG A 226 6.33 14.53 4.70
CA ARG A 226 5.17 14.96 3.95
C ARG A 226 4.42 13.76 3.41
N ARG A 227 3.12 13.94 3.28
CA ARG A 227 2.30 12.99 2.55
C ARG A 227 2.57 13.16 1.06
N LEU A 228 3.37 12.26 0.49
CA LEU A 228 3.50 12.17 -0.96
C LEU A 228 2.10 12.07 -1.59
N ASP A 229 1.81 12.94 -2.56
CA ASP A 229 0.63 12.81 -3.38
C ASP A 229 0.83 11.64 -4.34
N LEU A 230 0.42 10.45 -3.88
CA LEU A 230 0.50 9.23 -4.65
C LEU A 230 -0.50 9.20 -5.82
N GLY A 231 -1.46 10.13 -5.88
CA GLY A 231 -2.34 10.32 -7.02
C GLY A 231 -1.59 11.05 -8.13
N ALA A 232 -1.12 12.26 -7.84
CA ALA A 232 -0.34 13.05 -8.79
C ALA A 232 0.91 12.33 -9.30
N LEU A 233 1.64 11.65 -8.40
CA LEU A 233 2.82 10.87 -8.79
C LEU A 233 2.45 9.69 -9.72
N ARG A 234 1.27 9.11 -9.52
CA ARG A 234 0.77 8.02 -10.35
C ARG A 234 0.39 8.53 -11.73
N ASP A 235 -0.32 9.65 -11.80
CA ASP A 235 -0.68 10.31 -13.06
C ASP A 235 0.56 10.69 -13.87
N GLU A 236 1.62 11.17 -13.19
CA GLU A 236 2.89 11.49 -13.82
C GLU A 236 3.59 10.24 -14.40
N VAL A 237 3.62 9.14 -13.66
CA VAL A 237 4.15 7.86 -14.15
C VAL A 237 3.34 7.35 -15.33
N ASP A 238 2.01 7.40 -15.26
CA ASP A 238 1.13 6.97 -16.35
C ASP A 238 1.34 7.82 -17.62
N PHE A 239 1.56 9.13 -17.47
CA PHE A 239 1.89 10.04 -18.57
C PHE A 239 3.19 9.65 -19.30
N TRP A 240 4.17 9.06 -18.62
CA TRP A 240 5.43 8.66 -19.24
C TRP A 240 5.31 7.51 -20.25
N PHE A 241 4.21 6.77 -20.20
CA PHE A 241 3.91 5.68 -21.13
C PHE A 241 2.96 6.12 -22.26
N THR A 242 2.78 7.43 -22.45
CA THR A 242 2.12 7.97 -23.64
C THR A 242 3.07 7.95 -24.85
N PRO A 243 2.56 7.91 -26.10
CA PRO A 243 3.40 7.83 -27.30
C PRO A 243 4.47 8.93 -27.37
N VAL A 244 4.06 10.19 -27.18
CA VAL A 244 4.96 11.36 -27.21
C VAL A 244 6.04 11.25 -26.13
N SER A 245 5.66 10.77 -24.94
CA SER A 245 6.58 10.67 -23.82
C SER A 245 7.59 9.54 -24.03
N LEU A 246 7.17 8.39 -24.56
CA LEU A 246 8.09 7.29 -24.87
C LEU A 246 9.07 7.65 -25.99
N ASP A 247 8.63 8.37 -27.03
CA ASP A 247 9.53 8.82 -28.10
C ASP A 247 10.62 9.78 -27.58
N LEU A 248 10.29 10.63 -26.61
CA LEU A 248 11.28 11.50 -25.95
C LEU A 248 12.29 10.71 -25.09
N ILE A 249 11.87 9.62 -24.46
CA ILE A 249 12.72 8.82 -23.55
C ILE A 249 13.60 7.84 -24.32
N LEU A 250 12.99 7.11 -25.26
CA LEU A 250 13.60 6.01 -26.01
C LEU A 250 14.27 6.49 -27.30
N GLY A 251 14.02 7.73 -27.74
CA GLY A 251 14.47 8.26 -29.02
C GLY A 251 13.56 7.85 -30.18
N THR A 252 13.95 8.12 -31.43
CA THR A 252 13.17 7.73 -32.62
C THR A 252 13.25 6.23 -32.88
N ALA A 253 12.13 5.57 -33.21
CA ALA A 253 12.15 4.16 -33.62
C ALA A 253 12.69 4.04 -35.05
N GLU A 254 13.79 3.32 -35.21
CA GLU A 254 14.46 3.00 -36.46
C GLU A 254 13.83 1.76 -37.13
N GLY A 255 13.29 0.81 -36.34
CA GLY A 255 12.82 -0.48 -36.82
C GLY A 255 11.39 -0.86 -36.46
N ALA A 256 10.89 -1.94 -37.07
CA ALA A 256 9.58 -2.51 -36.74
C ALA A 256 9.53 -3.10 -35.31
N THR A 257 10.61 -3.76 -34.86
CA THR A 257 10.70 -4.33 -33.51
C THR A 257 10.53 -3.26 -32.43
N GLU A 258 11.19 -2.10 -32.58
CA GLU A 258 11.07 -0.99 -31.63
C GLU A 258 9.66 -0.41 -31.60
N LYS A 259 8.99 -0.32 -32.75
CA LYS A 259 7.59 0.13 -32.82
C LYS A 259 6.66 -0.83 -32.07
N ILE A 260 6.86 -2.14 -32.23
CA ILE A 260 6.10 -3.17 -31.51
C ILE A 260 6.38 -3.09 -30.01
N ALA A 261 7.65 -2.99 -29.62
CA ALA A 261 8.07 -2.87 -28.22
C ALA A 261 7.42 -1.65 -27.53
N ARG A 262 7.42 -0.50 -28.19
CA ARG A 262 6.77 0.73 -27.69
C ARG A 262 5.25 0.56 -27.57
N GLY A 263 4.62 -0.03 -28.59
CA GLY A 263 3.20 -0.38 -28.52
C GLY A 263 2.88 -1.26 -27.32
N TRP A 264 3.73 -2.24 -27.02
CA TRP A 264 3.58 -3.11 -25.84
C TRP A 264 3.78 -2.38 -24.50
N LEU A 265 4.75 -1.46 -24.42
CA LEU A 265 4.95 -0.60 -23.24
C LEU A 265 3.75 0.31 -22.96
N MET A 266 3.08 0.80 -24.01
CA MET A 266 1.89 1.65 -23.91
C MET A 266 0.65 0.92 -23.39
N ARG A 267 0.55 -0.40 -23.60
CA ARG A 267 -0.61 -1.20 -23.19
C ARG A 267 -0.86 -1.10 -21.68
N ALA A 268 -2.13 -1.27 -21.31
CA ALA A 268 -2.61 -1.18 -19.94
C ALA A 268 -1.80 -2.07 -18.97
N GLY A 269 -1.78 -1.65 -17.70
CA GLY A 269 -1.10 -2.34 -16.61
C GLY A 269 -1.18 -1.51 -15.33
N LYS A 270 -1.07 -2.16 -14.16
CA LYS A 270 -1.12 -1.45 -12.87
C LYS A 270 0.15 -0.62 -12.58
N ARG A 271 1.17 -0.59 -13.45
CA ARG A 271 2.40 0.24 -13.37
C ARG A 271 2.98 0.42 -11.96
N TRP A 272 2.94 -0.63 -11.13
CA TRP A 272 3.37 -0.54 -9.73
C TRP A 272 4.89 -0.38 -9.63
N ARG A 273 5.65 -1.11 -10.44
CA ARG A 273 7.12 -1.12 -10.40
C ARG A 273 7.73 0.25 -10.78
N PRO A 274 7.36 0.89 -11.90
CA PRO A 274 7.85 2.23 -12.20
C PRO A 274 7.39 3.24 -11.13
N PHE A 275 6.14 3.14 -10.65
CA PHE A 275 5.66 3.98 -9.56
C PHE A 275 6.50 3.86 -8.28
N LEU A 276 6.84 2.63 -7.85
CA LEU A 276 7.66 2.40 -6.66
C LEU A 276 9.07 2.97 -6.80
N THR A 277 9.63 2.90 -8.01
CA THR A 277 10.95 3.48 -8.32
C THR A 277 10.96 4.99 -8.07
N VAL A 278 9.97 5.69 -8.63
CA VAL A 278 9.88 7.15 -8.45
C VAL A 278 9.51 7.50 -7.01
N ALA A 279 8.60 6.73 -6.39
CA ALA A 279 8.16 7.00 -5.04
C ALA A 279 9.32 6.84 -4.03
N ALA A 280 10.15 5.80 -4.17
CA ALA A 280 11.35 5.62 -3.35
C ALA A 280 12.31 6.80 -3.50
N TYR A 281 12.58 7.22 -4.74
CA TYR A 281 13.41 8.41 -5.00
C TYR A 281 12.81 9.67 -4.35
N GLN A 282 11.51 9.91 -4.54
CA GLN A 282 10.81 11.09 -4.05
C GLN A 282 10.74 11.13 -2.50
N ALA A 283 10.69 9.96 -1.85
CA ALA A 283 10.75 9.85 -0.40
C ALA A 283 12.16 10.14 0.17
N LEU A 284 13.20 9.80 -0.59
CA LEU A 284 14.60 9.90 -0.16
C LEU A 284 15.32 11.18 -0.60
N ARG A 285 14.75 11.98 -1.53
CA ARG A 285 15.37 13.24 -2.01
C ARG A 285 15.19 14.41 -1.04
N ASP A 286 16.15 15.33 -1.03
CA ASP A 286 16.11 16.55 -0.21
C ASP A 286 15.25 17.67 -0.78
N THR A 287 15.09 17.72 -2.12
CA THR A 287 14.47 18.82 -2.87
C THR A 287 13.18 18.41 -3.58
N PRO A 288 12.15 18.03 -2.86
CA PRO A 288 10.98 17.30 -3.34
C PRO A 288 9.97 18.11 -4.13
N ASP A 289 9.84 19.39 -3.82
CA ASP A 289 8.97 20.30 -4.57
C ASP A 289 9.63 20.74 -5.89
N ALA A 290 10.92 20.42 -6.07
CA ALA A 290 11.56 20.58 -7.37
C ALA A 290 11.07 19.49 -8.34
N PRO A 291 10.91 19.85 -9.63
CA PRO A 291 10.48 18.91 -10.67
C PRO A 291 11.26 17.60 -10.62
N LEU A 292 10.59 16.51 -11.01
CA LEU A 292 11.28 15.23 -11.16
C LEU A 292 12.39 15.34 -12.21
N PRO A 293 13.61 14.86 -11.92
CA PRO A 293 14.67 14.82 -12.91
C PRO A 293 14.29 13.98 -14.13
N GLU A 294 14.77 14.36 -15.31
CA GLU A 294 14.57 13.58 -16.55
C GLU A 294 15.11 12.14 -16.40
N ASP A 295 16.20 11.96 -15.64
CA ASP A 295 16.83 10.64 -15.51
C ASP A 295 16.04 9.68 -14.61
N ILE A 296 15.28 10.15 -13.61
CA ILE A 296 14.41 9.23 -12.84
C ILE A 296 13.29 8.66 -13.73
N ARG A 297 12.81 9.44 -14.71
CA ARG A 297 11.87 8.95 -15.72
C ARG A 297 12.49 7.88 -16.61
N LYS A 298 13.75 8.02 -17.04
CA LYS A 298 14.48 6.95 -17.76
C LYS A 298 14.60 5.68 -16.93
N ILE A 299 14.93 5.81 -15.65
CA ILE A 299 15.08 4.68 -14.72
C ILE A 299 13.73 3.99 -14.49
N ALA A 300 12.64 4.74 -14.33
CA ALA A 300 11.30 4.16 -14.20
C ALA A 300 10.85 3.42 -15.47
N VAL A 301 11.12 3.98 -16.66
CA VAL A 301 10.83 3.29 -17.93
C VAL A 301 11.70 2.04 -18.08
N ALA A 302 12.97 2.07 -17.65
CA ALA A 302 13.83 0.88 -17.66
C ALA A 302 13.24 -0.27 -16.84
N ILE A 303 12.70 0.03 -15.66
CA ILE A 303 12.00 -0.94 -14.81
C ILE A 303 10.78 -1.55 -15.51
N GLU A 304 9.98 -0.72 -16.19
CA GLU A 304 8.82 -1.22 -16.94
C GLU A 304 9.24 -2.03 -18.18
N CYS A 305 10.36 -1.69 -18.84
CA CYS A 305 10.95 -2.50 -19.90
C CYS A 305 11.28 -3.92 -19.41
N PHE A 306 11.97 -4.04 -18.26
CA PHE A 306 12.25 -5.36 -17.67
C PHE A 306 10.98 -6.13 -17.33
N HIS A 307 9.98 -5.46 -16.76
CA HIS A 307 8.71 -6.09 -16.42
C HIS A 307 7.92 -6.56 -17.65
N LYS A 308 7.79 -5.70 -18.65
CA LYS A 308 7.05 -6.01 -19.88
C LYS A 308 7.76 -7.07 -20.71
N ALA A 309 9.09 -7.13 -20.67
CA ALA A 309 9.87 -8.24 -21.23
C ALA A 309 9.56 -9.56 -20.51
N SER A 310 9.54 -9.56 -19.17
CA SER A 310 9.24 -10.77 -18.41
C SER A 310 7.84 -11.29 -18.70
N LEU A 311 6.85 -10.41 -18.86
CA LEU A 311 5.48 -10.81 -19.24
C LEU A 311 5.41 -11.45 -20.63
N ILE A 312 6.15 -10.92 -21.61
CA ILE A 312 6.19 -11.53 -22.95
C ILE A 312 6.75 -12.95 -22.88
N HIS A 313 7.83 -13.14 -22.11
CA HIS A 313 8.47 -14.45 -21.98
C HIS A 313 7.58 -15.42 -21.17
N ASP A 314 6.95 -14.96 -20.10
CA ASP A 314 5.98 -15.73 -19.29
C ASP A 314 4.79 -16.16 -20.16
N ASP A 315 4.17 -15.25 -20.93
CA ASP A 315 3.08 -15.58 -21.87
C ASP A 315 3.47 -16.68 -22.87
N ILE A 316 4.72 -16.66 -23.34
CA ILE A 316 5.25 -17.66 -24.27
C ILE A 316 5.49 -19.01 -23.58
N GLU A 317 6.11 -18.98 -22.41
CA GLU A 317 6.44 -20.17 -21.61
C GLU A 317 5.17 -20.90 -21.14
N ASP A 318 4.13 -20.13 -20.86
CA ASP A 318 2.83 -20.63 -20.39
C ASP A 318 1.86 -20.96 -21.54
N GLY A 319 2.07 -20.40 -22.73
CA GLY A 319 1.15 -20.55 -23.87
C GLY A 319 -0.11 -19.71 -23.77
N ASP A 320 -0.08 -18.63 -22.99
CA ASP A 320 -1.24 -17.77 -22.72
C ASP A 320 -1.59 -16.91 -23.94
N ALA A 321 -2.77 -17.13 -24.54
CA ALA A 321 -3.17 -16.41 -25.76
C ALA A 321 -3.57 -14.94 -25.52
N THR A 322 -3.82 -14.56 -24.27
CA THR A 322 -4.34 -13.24 -23.89
C THR A 322 -3.69 -12.69 -22.63
N ARG A 323 -3.51 -11.36 -22.56
CA ARG A 323 -3.02 -10.62 -21.39
C ARG A 323 -3.80 -9.32 -21.25
N TYR A 324 -4.32 -9.02 -20.06
CA TYR A 324 -5.15 -7.84 -19.77
C TYR A 324 -6.35 -7.66 -20.71
N GLY A 325 -6.98 -8.76 -21.12
CA GLY A 325 -8.12 -8.75 -22.05
C GLY A 325 -7.74 -8.51 -23.53
N GLU A 326 -6.45 -8.37 -23.84
CA GLU A 326 -5.93 -8.23 -25.20
C GLU A 326 -5.16 -9.48 -25.62
N LYS A 327 -4.86 -9.64 -26.91
CA LYS A 327 -4.00 -10.73 -27.39
C LYS A 327 -2.59 -10.60 -26.81
N ALA A 328 -2.04 -11.72 -26.33
CA ALA A 328 -0.64 -11.80 -25.97
C ALA A 328 0.24 -11.55 -27.20
N LEU A 329 1.45 -11.02 -26.99
CA LEU A 329 2.30 -10.55 -28.09
C LEU A 329 2.65 -11.68 -29.09
N HIS A 330 2.87 -12.89 -28.60
CA HIS A 330 3.17 -14.06 -29.44
C HIS A 330 1.96 -14.53 -30.26
N ALA A 331 0.75 -14.34 -29.74
CA ALA A 331 -0.49 -14.66 -30.45
C ALA A 331 -0.82 -13.62 -31.54
N GLU A 332 -0.35 -12.38 -31.38
CA GLU A 332 -0.56 -11.30 -32.34
C GLU A 332 0.50 -11.24 -33.44
N HIS A 333 1.78 -11.32 -33.08
CA HIS A 333 2.91 -11.12 -34.00
C HIS A 333 3.73 -12.39 -34.28
N GLY A 334 3.36 -13.51 -33.64
CA GLY A 334 4.10 -14.76 -33.74
C GLY A 334 5.23 -14.88 -32.71
N LEU A 335 5.58 -16.13 -32.41
CA LEU A 335 6.56 -16.49 -31.39
C LEU A 335 7.93 -15.81 -31.58
N ALA A 336 8.48 -15.87 -32.80
CA ALA A 336 9.82 -15.33 -33.09
C ALA A 336 9.90 -13.81 -32.87
N VAL A 337 8.85 -13.07 -33.24
CA VAL A 337 8.79 -11.62 -33.05
C VAL A 337 8.68 -11.30 -31.57
N ALA A 338 7.80 -11.99 -30.84
CA ALA A 338 7.61 -11.75 -29.43
C ALA A 338 8.89 -12.00 -28.60
N LEU A 339 9.59 -13.10 -28.84
CA LEU A 339 10.90 -13.38 -28.22
C LEU A 339 11.90 -12.23 -28.48
N ASN A 340 12.05 -11.82 -29.74
CA ASN A 340 12.97 -10.76 -30.10
C ASN A 340 12.58 -9.38 -29.51
N VAL A 341 11.29 -9.11 -29.32
CA VAL A 341 10.81 -7.89 -28.64
C VAL A 341 11.13 -7.93 -27.14
N GLY A 342 10.98 -9.09 -26.50
CA GLY A 342 11.37 -9.27 -25.10
C GLY A 342 12.87 -9.03 -24.89
N ASP A 343 13.72 -9.58 -25.76
CA ASP A 343 15.17 -9.35 -25.75
C ASP A 343 15.53 -7.86 -25.95
N LEU A 344 14.86 -7.19 -26.89
CA LEU A 344 15.03 -5.75 -27.11
C LEU A 344 14.69 -4.95 -25.85
N LEU A 345 13.57 -5.25 -25.20
CA LEU A 345 13.15 -4.54 -23.98
C LEU A 345 14.13 -4.75 -22.82
N ILE A 346 14.71 -5.94 -22.68
CA ILE A 346 15.80 -6.18 -21.72
C ILE A 346 16.99 -5.26 -22.02
N GLY A 347 17.42 -5.19 -23.29
CA GLY A 347 18.50 -4.32 -23.73
C GLY A 347 18.22 -2.84 -23.47
N GLU A 348 17.00 -2.39 -23.79
CA GLU A 348 16.54 -1.01 -23.55
C GLU A 348 16.57 -0.63 -22.07
N GLY A 349 16.17 -1.54 -21.17
CA GLY A 349 16.24 -1.30 -19.73
C GLY A 349 17.66 -0.98 -19.26
N TYR A 350 18.65 -1.79 -19.64
CA TYR A 350 20.05 -1.51 -19.29
C TYR A 350 20.60 -0.26 -19.99
N ARG A 351 20.23 -0.03 -21.26
CA ARG A 351 20.65 1.13 -22.03
C ARG A 351 20.18 2.43 -21.36
N LEU A 352 18.93 2.49 -20.92
CA LEU A 352 18.35 3.65 -20.24
C LEU A 352 19.07 3.98 -18.93
N ILE A 353 19.40 2.96 -18.12
CA ILE A 353 20.18 3.15 -16.89
C ILE A 353 21.58 3.69 -17.25
N GLY A 354 22.26 3.09 -18.22
CA GLY A 354 23.61 3.49 -18.64
C GLY A 354 23.67 4.90 -19.25
N ALA A 355 22.62 5.31 -19.98
CA ALA A 355 22.50 6.60 -20.62
C ALA A 355 22.05 7.74 -19.68
N SER A 356 21.68 7.42 -18.43
CA SER A 356 21.37 8.44 -17.43
C SER A 356 22.59 9.30 -17.09
N LYS A 357 22.34 10.53 -16.63
CA LYS A 357 23.39 11.45 -16.15
C LYS A 357 23.72 11.24 -14.66
N ALA A 358 23.24 10.15 -14.06
CA ALA A 358 23.65 9.74 -12.72
C ALA A 358 25.18 9.53 -12.65
N SER A 359 25.73 9.58 -11.44
CA SER A 359 27.17 9.34 -11.24
C SER A 359 27.57 7.94 -11.70
N ALA A 360 28.86 7.74 -12.01
CA ALA A 360 29.37 6.44 -12.44
C ALA A 360 29.09 5.34 -11.40
N GLU A 361 29.21 5.68 -10.11
CA GLU A 361 28.93 4.79 -8.99
C GLU A 361 27.45 4.40 -8.91
N GLN A 362 26.54 5.38 -8.99
CA GLN A 362 25.10 5.10 -9.02
C GLN A 362 24.71 4.25 -10.23
N LYS A 363 25.28 4.51 -11.41
CA LYS A 363 25.02 3.69 -12.61
C LYS A 363 25.50 2.25 -12.43
N ALA A 364 26.72 2.07 -11.90
CA ALA A 364 27.24 0.73 -11.64
C ALA A 364 26.36 -0.03 -10.63
N ALA A 365 25.93 0.64 -9.55
CA ALA A 365 25.04 0.06 -8.55
C ALA A 365 23.65 -0.29 -9.13
N MET A 366 23.03 0.60 -9.90
CA MET A 366 21.73 0.34 -10.54
C MET A 366 21.80 -0.81 -11.56
N LEU A 367 22.83 -0.84 -12.39
CA LEU A 367 23.04 -1.92 -13.37
C LEU A 367 23.25 -3.26 -12.67
N LEU A 368 24.05 -3.28 -11.60
CA LEU A 368 24.29 -4.49 -10.81
C LEU A 368 22.99 -4.98 -10.14
N ALA A 369 22.22 -4.08 -9.53
CA ALA A 369 20.95 -4.41 -8.90
C ALA A 369 19.94 -4.97 -9.93
N ALA A 370 19.80 -4.32 -11.09
CA ALA A 370 18.94 -4.78 -12.18
C ALA A 370 19.37 -6.17 -12.70
N ALA A 371 20.66 -6.38 -12.93
CA ALA A 371 21.21 -7.65 -13.40
C ALA A 371 21.03 -8.79 -12.39
N GLN A 372 21.26 -8.52 -11.11
CA GLN A 372 21.05 -9.51 -10.05
C GLN A 372 19.57 -9.89 -9.94
N GLY A 373 18.66 -8.90 -9.94
CA GLY A 373 17.23 -9.17 -9.91
C GLY A 373 16.75 -9.95 -11.13
N GLN A 374 17.18 -9.59 -12.34
CA GLN A 374 16.85 -10.36 -13.54
C GLN A 374 17.34 -11.82 -13.43
N ARG A 375 18.57 -12.05 -12.95
CA ARG A 375 19.08 -13.42 -12.72
C ARG A 375 18.24 -14.19 -11.70
N GLN A 376 17.76 -13.54 -10.66
CA GLN A 376 16.92 -14.17 -9.64
C GLN A 376 15.53 -14.52 -10.19
N LEU A 377 14.91 -13.62 -10.96
CA LEU A 377 13.64 -13.88 -11.65
C LEU A 377 13.76 -15.08 -12.59
N CYS A 378 14.80 -15.13 -13.43
CA CYS A 378 15.03 -16.27 -14.33
C CYS A 378 15.28 -17.58 -13.58
N ARG A 379 15.91 -17.54 -12.39
CA ARG A 379 16.09 -18.73 -11.55
C ARG A 379 14.76 -19.21 -10.96
N GLY A 380 13.93 -18.29 -10.47
CA GLY A 380 12.58 -18.59 -9.98
C GLY A 380 11.72 -19.23 -11.07
N GLN A 381 11.65 -18.58 -12.24
CA GLN A 381 10.93 -19.12 -13.40
C GLN A 381 11.50 -20.47 -13.86
N GLY A 382 12.83 -20.59 -13.91
CA GLY A 382 13.48 -21.85 -14.26
C GLY A 382 13.16 -23.00 -13.30
N ALA A 383 12.97 -22.73 -12.01
CA ALA A 383 12.56 -23.72 -11.02
C ALA A 383 11.11 -24.20 -11.28
N GLU A 384 10.19 -23.27 -11.59
CA GLU A 384 8.81 -23.59 -11.98
C GLU A 384 8.76 -24.42 -13.27
N LEU A 385 9.52 -24.03 -14.29
CA LEU A 385 9.64 -24.79 -15.55
C LEU A 385 10.27 -26.17 -15.33
N GLY A 386 11.23 -26.28 -14.40
CA GLY A 386 11.81 -27.55 -13.98
C GLY A 386 10.78 -28.47 -13.34
N TRP A 387 9.97 -27.93 -12.41
CA TRP A 387 8.84 -28.63 -11.80
C TRP A 387 7.79 -29.03 -12.85
N ALA A 388 7.47 -28.17 -13.80
CA ALA A 388 6.49 -28.43 -14.87
C ALA A 388 6.85 -29.65 -15.73
N ARG A 389 8.15 -29.97 -15.86
CA ARG A 389 8.65 -31.17 -16.56
C ARG A 389 8.52 -32.45 -15.73
N GLN A 390 8.55 -32.34 -14.41
CA GLN A 390 8.46 -33.46 -13.47
C GLN A 390 7.50 -33.09 -12.33
N PRO A 391 6.20 -32.95 -12.64
CA PRO A 391 5.23 -32.39 -11.71
C PRO A 391 5.01 -33.32 -10.52
N ALA A 392 5.16 -32.77 -9.31
CA ALA A 392 5.00 -33.49 -8.05
C ALA A 392 4.37 -32.57 -6.98
N PRO A 393 3.68 -33.13 -5.97
CA PRO A 393 3.13 -32.34 -4.89
C PRO A 393 4.19 -31.52 -4.14
N LEU A 394 3.92 -30.23 -3.98
CA LEU A 394 4.76 -29.33 -3.18
C LEU A 394 4.06 -28.98 -1.86
N THR A 395 4.86 -28.80 -0.82
CA THR A 395 4.38 -28.23 0.45
C THR A 395 4.07 -26.75 0.29
N SER A 396 3.23 -26.22 1.17
CA SER A 396 2.92 -24.80 1.24
C SER A 396 4.18 -23.93 1.41
N VAL A 397 5.18 -24.40 2.16
CA VAL A 397 6.47 -23.70 2.32
C VAL A 397 7.25 -23.63 1.00
N GLN A 398 7.27 -24.72 0.23
CA GLN A 398 7.96 -24.75 -1.07
C GLN A 398 7.26 -23.83 -2.09
N VAL A 399 5.92 -23.80 -2.11
CA VAL A 399 5.19 -22.87 -2.98
C VAL A 399 5.45 -21.42 -2.58
N LEU A 400 5.46 -21.09 -1.29
CA LEU A 400 5.80 -19.74 -0.83
C LEU A 400 7.24 -19.35 -1.18
N ASP A 401 8.18 -20.29 -1.22
CA ASP A 401 9.56 -20.02 -1.68
C ASP A 401 9.63 -19.79 -3.20
N ILE A 402 8.79 -20.45 -4.00
CA ILE A 402 8.61 -20.11 -5.42
C ILE A 402 8.11 -18.66 -5.55
N PHE A 403 7.08 -18.28 -4.79
CA PHE A 403 6.53 -16.90 -4.82
C PHE A 403 7.58 -15.86 -4.46
N ARG A 404 8.38 -16.16 -3.42
CA ARG A 404 9.51 -15.33 -3.00
C ARG A 404 10.54 -15.13 -4.11
N GLN A 405 10.85 -16.17 -4.88
CA GLN A 405 11.85 -16.07 -5.95
C GLN A 405 11.32 -15.44 -7.25
N LYS A 406 10.04 -15.64 -7.58
CA LYS A 406 9.44 -15.18 -8.84
C LYS A 406 9.00 -13.71 -8.81
N THR A 407 8.50 -13.22 -7.68
CA THR A 407 7.81 -11.92 -7.66
C THR A 407 8.54 -10.86 -6.84
N ALA A 408 9.14 -11.23 -5.71
CA ALA A 408 9.82 -10.27 -4.83
C ALA A 408 11.00 -9.51 -5.48
N PRO A 409 11.87 -10.14 -6.30
CA PRO A 409 13.05 -9.45 -6.83
C PRO A 409 12.69 -8.25 -7.71
N ALA A 410 11.56 -8.33 -8.43
CA ALA A 410 11.13 -7.23 -9.28
C ALA A 410 10.66 -5.99 -8.47
N PHE A 411 10.02 -6.21 -7.32
CA PHE A 411 9.68 -5.13 -6.39
C PHE A 411 10.92 -4.52 -5.73
N GLU A 412 11.86 -5.38 -5.33
CA GLU A 412 13.12 -4.97 -4.70
C GLU A 412 13.96 -4.12 -5.65
N VAL A 413 14.16 -4.57 -6.89
CA VAL A 413 14.89 -3.81 -7.91
C VAL A 413 14.24 -2.45 -8.16
N ALA A 414 12.92 -2.38 -8.28
CA ALA A 414 12.21 -1.11 -8.46
C ALA A 414 12.50 -0.12 -7.32
N LEU A 415 12.35 -0.55 -6.07
CA LEU A 415 12.62 0.29 -4.89
C LEU A 415 14.10 0.68 -4.79
N ARG A 416 15.01 -0.26 -5.04
CA ARG A 416 16.46 -0.03 -4.97
C ARG A 416 16.95 0.94 -6.03
N LEU A 417 16.49 0.86 -7.27
CA LEU A 417 16.93 1.80 -8.31
C LEU A 417 16.54 3.24 -7.97
N GLY A 418 15.34 3.46 -7.41
CA GLY A 418 14.92 4.76 -6.90
C GLY A 418 15.80 5.26 -5.74
N ALA A 419 16.13 4.37 -4.80
CA ALA A 419 16.99 4.68 -3.67
C ALA A 419 18.43 5.00 -4.10
N ILE A 420 19.04 4.18 -4.94
CA ILE A 420 20.38 4.38 -5.49
C ILE A 420 20.48 5.71 -6.23
N TYR A 421 19.46 6.04 -7.04
CA TYR A 421 19.43 7.32 -7.74
C TYR A 421 19.31 8.53 -6.80
N SER A 422 18.71 8.35 -5.61
CA SER A 422 18.67 9.40 -4.58
C SER A 422 20.03 9.65 -3.89
N GLY A 423 20.94 8.67 -3.95
CA GLY A 423 22.29 8.71 -3.37
C GLY A 423 22.73 7.31 -2.89
N ILE A 424 24.03 7.00 -2.98
CA ILE A 424 24.57 5.70 -2.53
C ILE A 424 24.39 5.53 -1.02
N ASP A 425 24.85 6.49 -0.22
CA ASP A 425 24.72 6.45 1.24
C ASP A 425 23.27 6.24 1.68
N ARG A 426 22.33 6.96 1.05
CA ARG A 426 20.89 6.82 1.33
C ARG A 426 20.33 5.45 0.97
N HIS A 427 20.87 4.84 -0.09
CA HIS A 427 20.50 3.49 -0.45
C HIS A 427 21.01 2.50 0.60
N GLU A 428 22.27 2.62 1.02
CA GLU A 428 22.89 1.74 2.02
C GLU A 428 22.09 1.74 3.32
N ASP A 429 21.63 2.91 3.78
CA ASP A 429 20.80 3.07 4.98
C ASP A 429 19.49 2.25 4.95
N VAL A 430 18.97 1.94 3.75
CA VAL A 430 17.66 1.30 3.58
C VAL A 430 17.72 -0.04 2.83
N ALA A 431 18.89 -0.46 2.36
CA ALA A 431 19.04 -1.57 1.41
C ALA A 431 18.53 -2.91 1.96
N GLU A 432 18.80 -3.19 3.23
CA GLU A 432 18.34 -4.40 3.93
C GLU A 432 16.83 -4.37 4.12
N VAL A 433 16.28 -3.25 4.62
CA VAL A 433 14.84 -3.10 4.85
C VAL A 433 14.06 -3.21 3.54
N LEU A 434 14.55 -2.60 2.46
CA LEU A 434 13.92 -2.73 1.14
C LEU A 434 13.91 -4.18 0.66
N GLY A 435 14.92 -4.98 0.99
CA GLY A 435 14.95 -6.42 0.69
C GLY A 435 13.86 -7.18 1.44
N VAL A 436 13.82 -7.07 2.77
CA VAL A 436 12.82 -7.75 3.62
C VAL A 436 11.39 -7.31 3.29
N TYR A 437 11.19 -6.00 3.09
CA TYR A 437 9.90 -5.44 2.69
C TYR A 437 9.43 -6.01 1.36
N SER A 438 10.32 -6.07 0.35
CA SER A 438 9.98 -6.54 -0.99
C SER A 438 9.72 -8.05 -1.04
N GLU A 439 10.44 -8.81 -0.23
CA GLU A 439 10.20 -10.24 -0.03
C GLU A 439 8.78 -10.49 0.52
N ALA A 440 8.42 -9.84 1.62
CA ALA A 440 7.10 -9.99 2.22
C ALA A 440 5.97 -9.48 1.29
N LEU A 441 6.17 -8.33 0.63
CA LEU A 441 5.25 -7.79 -0.37
C LEU A 441 5.07 -8.75 -1.55
N GLY A 442 6.15 -9.29 -2.10
CA GLY A 442 6.11 -10.19 -3.26
C GLY A 442 5.35 -11.48 -2.96
N ILE A 443 5.59 -12.08 -1.79
CA ILE A 443 4.84 -13.26 -1.35
C ILE A 443 3.36 -12.92 -1.15
N ALA A 444 3.04 -11.83 -0.44
CA ALA A 444 1.66 -11.40 -0.23
C ALA A 444 0.94 -11.14 -1.56
N TYR A 445 1.61 -10.53 -2.54
CA TYR A 445 1.04 -10.23 -3.86
C TYR A 445 0.63 -11.50 -4.57
N GLN A 446 1.49 -12.53 -4.57
CA GLN A 446 1.19 -13.80 -5.22
C GLN A 446 0.08 -14.59 -4.50
N ILE A 447 0.03 -14.53 -3.16
CA ILE A 447 -1.09 -15.12 -2.41
C ILE A 447 -2.42 -14.44 -2.76
N ARG A 448 -2.42 -13.12 -2.94
CA ARG A 448 -3.62 -12.39 -3.36
C ARG A 448 -4.04 -12.84 -4.76
N ASP A 449 -3.09 -12.98 -5.68
CA ASP A 449 -3.37 -13.42 -7.05
C ASP A 449 -4.00 -14.83 -7.04
N ASP A 450 -3.40 -15.81 -6.35
CA ASP A 450 -3.99 -17.15 -6.13
C ASP A 450 -5.42 -17.10 -5.55
N LEU A 451 -5.68 -16.17 -4.62
CA LEU A 451 -7.01 -15.98 -4.01
C LEU A 451 -8.00 -15.30 -4.96
N SER A 452 -7.54 -14.44 -5.85
CA SER A 452 -8.36 -13.76 -6.86
C SER A 452 -8.82 -14.72 -7.96
N ASP A 453 -8.05 -15.77 -8.21
CA ASP A 453 -8.41 -16.85 -9.15
C ASP A 453 -9.48 -17.80 -8.59
N LEU A 454 -9.92 -17.65 -7.33
CA LEU A 454 -11.05 -18.38 -6.76
C LEU A 454 -12.40 -17.73 -7.14
N GLY A 455 -13.17 -18.36 -8.03
CA GLY A 455 -14.57 -18.04 -8.30
C GLY A 455 -14.89 -17.82 -9.77
N ALA A 456 -16.18 -17.82 -10.11
CA ALA A 456 -16.72 -17.77 -11.48
C ALA A 456 -16.43 -16.48 -12.28
N SER A 457 -15.56 -15.60 -11.80
CA SER A 457 -15.18 -14.31 -12.40
C SER A 457 -13.66 -14.11 -12.46
N GLY A 458 -12.85 -15.13 -12.16
CA GLY A 458 -11.40 -15.06 -12.34
C GLY A 458 -11.07 -14.88 -13.83
N ASP A 459 -10.41 -13.77 -14.17
CA ASP A 459 -9.99 -13.43 -15.54
C ASP A 459 -8.81 -14.31 -16.04
N THR A 460 -8.39 -15.31 -15.26
CA THR A 460 -7.32 -16.25 -15.56
C THR A 460 -7.69 -17.65 -15.07
N ASP A 461 -7.84 -18.57 -16.02
CA ASP A 461 -8.32 -19.94 -15.82
C ASP A 461 -7.17 -20.83 -15.30
N ASP A 462 -6.66 -20.56 -14.09
CA ASP A 462 -5.43 -21.14 -13.53
C ASP A 462 -5.49 -22.67 -13.34
N ILE A 463 -6.71 -23.22 -13.33
CA ILE A 463 -6.97 -24.66 -13.35
C ILE A 463 -6.62 -25.28 -14.71
N GLN A 464 -6.56 -24.52 -15.80
CA GLN A 464 -6.02 -24.98 -17.09
C GLN A 464 -4.48 -25.05 -17.08
N GLY A 465 -3.81 -24.13 -16.38
CA GLY A 465 -2.34 -24.09 -16.28
C GLY A 465 -1.75 -25.13 -15.32
N LEU A 466 -2.54 -25.61 -14.35
CA LEU A 466 -2.14 -26.58 -13.32
C LEU A 466 -0.76 -26.24 -12.76
N ARG A 467 -0.61 -24.98 -12.32
CA ARG A 467 0.63 -24.42 -11.76
C ARG A 467 0.68 -24.65 -10.25
N PRO A 468 1.86 -24.52 -9.61
CA PRO A 468 1.94 -24.58 -8.17
C PRO A 468 1.18 -23.41 -7.53
N SER A 469 0.07 -23.70 -6.85
CA SER A 469 -0.69 -22.71 -6.08
C SER A 469 -0.70 -23.03 -4.60
N LEU A 470 -0.78 -21.99 -3.77
CA LEU A 470 -0.83 -22.13 -2.32
C LEU A 470 -2.11 -22.84 -1.88
N LEU A 471 -3.21 -22.58 -2.59
CA LEU A 471 -4.50 -23.23 -2.34
C LEU A 471 -4.40 -24.74 -2.56
N LEU A 472 -3.79 -25.17 -3.66
CA LEU A 472 -3.59 -26.58 -3.97
C LEU A 472 -2.64 -27.25 -2.96
N ALA A 473 -1.56 -26.58 -2.56
CA ALA A 473 -0.62 -27.08 -1.55
C ALA A 473 -1.30 -27.29 -0.20
N VAL A 474 -2.01 -26.28 0.32
CA VAL A 474 -2.68 -26.37 1.61
C VAL A 474 -3.81 -27.40 1.58
N ALA A 475 -4.57 -27.46 0.49
CA ALA A 475 -5.62 -28.46 0.33
C ALA A 475 -5.01 -29.87 0.31
N TYR A 476 -3.91 -30.10 -0.41
CA TYR A 476 -3.25 -31.40 -0.48
C TYR A 476 -2.69 -31.86 0.87
N GLU A 477 -2.13 -30.93 1.65
CA GLU A 477 -1.65 -31.18 3.02
C GLU A 477 -2.79 -31.62 3.96
N ARG A 478 -4.00 -31.11 3.75
CA ARG A 478 -5.17 -31.35 4.62
C ARG A 478 -6.09 -32.48 4.14
N ALA A 479 -6.03 -32.83 2.87
CA ALA A 479 -6.89 -33.85 2.29
C ALA A 479 -6.49 -35.27 2.73
N ALA A 480 -7.47 -36.17 2.70
CA ALA A 480 -7.28 -37.61 2.91
C ALA A 480 -8.18 -38.40 1.97
N GLY A 481 -7.83 -39.68 1.72
CA GLY A 481 -8.59 -40.58 0.86
C GLY A 481 -8.75 -40.08 -0.58
N GLU A 482 -9.94 -40.23 -1.15
CA GLU A 482 -10.26 -39.86 -2.53
C GLU A 482 -9.99 -38.38 -2.84
N ARG A 483 -10.24 -37.49 -1.87
CA ARG A 483 -9.93 -36.05 -2.01
C ARG A 483 -8.44 -35.82 -2.23
N LYS A 484 -7.57 -36.55 -1.51
CA LYS A 484 -6.12 -36.43 -1.69
C LYS A 484 -5.67 -37.00 -3.03
N ALA A 485 -6.26 -38.10 -3.48
CA ALA A 485 -5.97 -38.68 -4.79
C ALA A 485 -6.35 -37.72 -5.94
N LEU A 486 -7.49 -37.03 -5.84
CA LEU A 486 -7.87 -35.99 -6.80
C LEU A 486 -6.84 -34.86 -6.82
N LEU A 487 -6.48 -34.29 -5.67
CA LEU A 487 -5.48 -33.21 -5.60
C LEU A 487 -4.07 -33.66 -6.05
N ASP A 488 -3.70 -34.93 -5.81
CA ASP A 488 -2.46 -35.53 -6.35
C ASP A 488 -2.47 -35.54 -7.88
N SER A 489 -3.62 -35.89 -8.48
CA SER A 489 -3.78 -35.89 -9.93
C SER A 489 -3.65 -34.48 -10.54
N LEU A 490 -4.13 -33.45 -9.83
CA LEU A 490 -3.94 -32.04 -10.23
C LEU A 490 -2.47 -31.63 -10.18
N TRP A 491 -1.78 -31.96 -9.07
CA TRP A 491 -0.34 -31.74 -8.92
C TRP A 491 0.48 -32.39 -10.02
N ARG A 492 0.09 -33.58 -10.48
CA ARG A 492 0.79 -34.33 -11.55
C ARG A 492 0.38 -33.92 -12.96
N ARG A 493 -0.48 -32.91 -13.11
CA ARG A 493 -1.05 -32.48 -14.39
C ARG A 493 -1.77 -33.59 -15.14
N GLN A 494 -2.45 -34.47 -14.39
CA GLN A 494 -3.22 -35.61 -14.89
C GLN A 494 -4.65 -35.60 -14.31
N PRO A 495 -5.41 -34.50 -14.45
CA PRO A 495 -6.77 -34.45 -13.93
C PRO A 495 -7.66 -35.49 -14.62
N PRO A 496 -8.62 -36.10 -13.91
CA PRO A 496 -9.66 -36.91 -14.54
C PRO A 496 -10.37 -36.15 -15.67
N ALA A 497 -10.76 -36.86 -16.73
CA ALA A 497 -11.47 -36.26 -17.85
C ALA A 497 -12.77 -35.57 -17.37
N GLY A 498 -12.97 -34.31 -17.78
CA GLY A 498 -14.13 -33.51 -17.37
C GLY A 498 -14.03 -32.88 -15.98
N THR A 499 -12.83 -32.80 -15.39
CA THR A 499 -12.61 -32.03 -14.16
C THR A 499 -12.91 -30.55 -14.40
N ASP A 500 -13.99 -30.06 -13.78
CA ASP A 500 -14.39 -28.65 -13.76
C ASP A 500 -13.65 -27.91 -12.63
N SER A 501 -13.50 -26.60 -12.77
CA SER A 501 -12.88 -25.74 -11.75
C SER A 501 -13.71 -25.66 -10.47
N ARG A 502 -15.03 -25.64 -10.59
CA ARG A 502 -15.95 -25.40 -9.46
C ARG A 502 -15.88 -26.47 -8.36
N PRO A 503 -15.85 -27.79 -8.66
CA PRO A 503 -15.67 -28.81 -7.63
C PRO A 503 -14.33 -28.71 -6.90
N VAL A 504 -13.26 -28.31 -7.61
CA VAL A 504 -11.93 -28.12 -7.03
C VAL A 504 -11.95 -26.89 -6.09
N GLU A 505 -12.55 -25.78 -6.51
CA GLU A 505 -12.74 -24.61 -5.64
C GLU A 505 -13.59 -24.92 -4.40
N ALA A 506 -14.66 -25.71 -4.56
CA ALA A 506 -15.48 -26.15 -3.44
C ALA A 506 -14.66 -26.98 -2.44
N LEU A 507 -13.78 -27.87 -2.95
CA LEU A 507 -12.87 -28.65 -2.13
C LEU A 507 -11.85 -27.77 -1.39
N TYR A 508 -11.34 -26.70 -2.02
CA TYR A 508 -10.48 -25.72 -1.35
C TYR A 508 -11.18 -25.06 -0.16
N ARG A 509 -12.44 -24.68 -0.30
CA ARG A 509 -13.26 -24.10 0.79
C ARG A 509 -13.55 -25.13 1.89
N GLU A 510 -13.91 -26.36 1.51
CA GLU A 510 -14.18 -27.45 2.47
C GLU A 510 -12.94 -27.74 3.35
N LEU A 511 -11.76 -27.77 2.73
CA LEU A 511 -10.49 -28.00 3.42
C LEU A 511 -9.91 -26.73 4.07
N LYS A 512 -10.65 -25.61 4.03
CA LYS A 512 -10.25 -24.30 4.57
C LYS A 512 -8.91 -23.81 4.06
N ALA A 513 -8.55 -24.18 2.83
CA ALA A 513 -7.30 -23.78 2.19
C ALA A 513 -7.31 -22.27 1.91
N ASP A 514 -8.46 -21.75 1.52
CA ASP A 514 -8.76 -20.34 1.33
C ASP A 514 -8.62 -19.52 2.64
N GLU A 515 -9.13 -20.02 3.77
CA GLU A 515 -8.96 -19.39 5.08
C GLU A 515 -7.47 -19.31 5.47
N ARG A 516 -6.71 -20.37 5.20
CA ARG A 516 -5.27 -20.39 5.47
C ARG A 516 -4.50 -19.44 4.56
N ALA A 517 -4.82 -19.39 3.27
CA ALA A 517 -4.22 -18.46 2.33
C ALA A 517 -4.51 -17.00 2.75
N ARG A 518 -5.75 -16.66 3.12
CA ARG A 518 -6.10 -15.33 3.68
C ARG A 518 -5.31 -15.00 4.95
N SER A 519 -5.15 -15.96 5.86
CA SER A 519 -4.35 -15.75 7.07
C SER A 519 -2.87 -15.51 6.76
N LEU A 520 -2.30 -16.23 5.78
CA LEU A 520 -0.92 -16.01 5.33
C LEU A 520 -0.76 -14.67 4.62
N LEU A 521 -1.73 -14.26 3.79
CA LEU A 521 -1.78 -12.94 3.16
C LEU A 521 -1.66 -11.82 4.20
N GLU A 522 -2.52 -11.82 5.21
CA GLU A 522 -2.46 -10.81 6.29
C GLU A 522 -1.15 -10.87 7.08
N THR A 523 -0.60 -12.07 7.27
CA THR A 523 0.68 -12.27 7.97
C THR A 523 1.84 -11.64 7.20
N TYR A 524 1.92 -11.83 5.88
CA TYR A 524 2.98 -11.24 5.05
C TYR A 524 2.77 -9.74 4.82
N LYS A 525 1.53 -9.25 4.73
CA LYS A 525 1.23 -7.80 4.73
C LYS A 525 1.78 -7.13 5.98
N GLU A 526 1.52 -7.74 7.14
CA GLU A 526 2.03 -7.24 8.42
C GLU A 526 3.55 -7.37 8.52
N GLU A 527 4.15 -8.46 8.03
CA GLU A 527 5.60 -8.62 7.99
C GLU A 527 6.27 -7.51 7.16
N ALA A 528 5.68 -7.16 6.01
CA ALA A 528 6.14 -6.04 5.21
C ALA A 528 6.09 -4.74 6.04
N ILE A 529 4.99 -4.45 6.74
CA ILE A 529 4.86 -3.26 7.59
C ILE A 529 5.87 -3.28 8.76
N ARG A 530 6.07 -4.42 9.41
CA ARG A 530 7.00 -4.58 10.54
C ARG A 530 8.45 -4.40 10.14
N SER A 531 8.83 -4.82 8.93
CA SER A 531 10.18 -4.61 8.40
C SER A 531 10.56 -3.12 8.36
N LEU A 532 9.58 -2.22 8.29
CA LEU A 532 9.79 -0.77 8.24
C LEU A 532 10.10 -0.15 9.61
N ARG A 533 10.12 -0.92 10.71
CA ARG A 533 10.39 -0.41 12.07
C ARG A 533 11.75 0.30 12.16
N ALA A 534 12.77 -0.24 11.49
CA ALA A 534 14.13 0.28 11.51
C ALA A 534 14.37 1.44 10.52
N VAL A 535 13.37 1.82 9.70
CA VAL A 535 13.53 2.91 8.73
C VAL A 535 13.47 4.25 9.46
N GLU A 536 14.59 4.98 9.46
CA GLU A 536 14.67 6.33 10.05
C GLU A 536 14.00 7.38 9.16
N ASN A 537 14.04 7.19 7.85
CA ASN A 537 13.38 8.09 6.90
C ASN A 537 11.84 7.93 6.97
N ALA A 538 11.20 8.84 7.69
CA ALA A 538 9.75 8.84 7.89
C ALA A 538 8.94 8.94 6.57
N ASN A 539 9.45 9.62 5.53
CA ASN A 539 8.78 9.68 4.23
C ASN A 539 8.74 8.31 3.56
N LEU A 540 9.86 7.59 3.57
CA LEU A 540 9.95 6.24 3.01
C LEU A 540 9.10 5.27 3.82
N LYS A 541 9.19 5.34 5.16
CA LYS A 541 8.39 4.51 6.08
C LYS A 541 6.88 4.70 5.83
N GLY A 542 6.42 5.95 5.78
CA GLY A 542 5.02 6.29 5.50
C GLY A 542 4.58 5.88 4.08
N LEU A 543 5.44 6.09 3.08
CA LEU A 543 5.19 5.66 1.71
C LEU A 543 4.98 4.16 1.62
N LEU A 544 5.92 3.35 2.11
CA LEU A 544 5.88 1.90 1.97
C LEU A 544 4.68 1.30 2.72
N ARG A 545 4.33 1.84 3.89
CA ARG A 545 3.08 1.45 4.58
C ARG A 545 1.83 1.71 3.72
N ARG A 546 1.75 2.87 3.08
CA ARG A 546 0.62 3.24 2.20
C ARG A 546 0.58 2.42 0.92
N VAL A 547 1.74 2.02 0.39
CA VAL A 547 1.85 1.13 -0.77
C VAL A 547 1.20 -0.22 -0.46
N ILE A 548 1.45 -0.83 0.71
CA ILE A 548 0.76 -2.05 1.13
C ILE A 548 -0.76 -1.84 1.12
N GLY A 549 -1.22 -0.74 1.73
CA GLY A 549 -2.64 -0.40 1.73
C GLY A 549 -3.24 -0.31 0.32
N LYS A 550 -2.59 0.42 -0.60
CA LYS A 550 -3.09 0.56 -1.97
C LYS A 550 -3.02 -0.73 -2.80
N ILE A 551 -1.99 -1.56 -2.62
CA ILE A 551 -1.85 -2.80 -3.39
C ILE A 551 -2.91 -3.83 -2.96
N PHE A 552 -3.21 -3.94 -1.66
CA PHE A 552 -4.04 -5.03 -1.13
C PHE A 552 -5.47 -4.64 -0.75
N ASN A 553 -5.73 -3.36 -0.46
CA ASN A 553 -7.05 -2.88 -0.07
C ASN A 553 -7.78 -2.19 -1.23
N ASP A 554 -7.53 -2.63 -2.47
CA ASP A 554 -8.32 -2.26 -3.65
C ASP A 554 -9.79 -2.58 -3.35
N THR A 555 -10.49 -1.61 -2.76
CA THR A 555 -11.93 -1.49 -2.92
C THR A 555 -12.08 -1.25 -4.42
N GLU A 556 -12.68 -2.17 -5.17
CA GLU A 556 -12.98 -1.95 -6.59
C GLU A 556 -13.71 -0.61 -6.73
N ILE A 557 -12.99 0.45 -7.09
CA ILE A 557 -13.61 1.67 -7.60
C ILE A 557 -13.96 1.34 -9.05
N LYS A 558 -15.08 0.64 -9.25
CA LYS A 558 -15.74 0.63 -10.55
C LYS A 558 -16.13 2.07 -10.90
N GLY A 559 -15.30 2.72 -11.70
CA GLY A 559 -15.73 3.65 -12.74
C GLY A 559 -16.58 4.86 -12.36
N TRP A 560 -16.52 5.40 -11.14
CA TRP A 560 -17.32 6.58 -10.77
C TRP A 560 -16.67 7.95 -11.03
N CYS A 561 -15.49 8.02 -11.66
CA CYS A 561 -14.87 9.30 -12.04
C CYS A 561 -15.23 9.76 -13.45
N LYS A 562 -15.29 8.87 -14.45
CA LYS A 562 -15.58 9.30 -15.84
C LYS A 562 -17.02 9.75 -16.06
N GLU A 563 -18.00 9.08 -15.46
CA GLU A 563 -19.42 9.47 -15.60
C GLU A 563 -19.75 10.77 -14.85
N PHE A 564 -19.10 11.02 -13.71
CA PHE A 564 -19.33 12.23 -12.91
C PHE A 564 -18.65 13.45 -13.53
N GLU A 565 -17.44 13.29 -14.09
CA GLU A 565 -16.76 14.34 -14.87
C GLU A 565 -17.50 14.66 -16.17
N GLN A 566 -17.98 13.65 -16.89
CA GLN A 566 -18.80 13.85 -18.10
C GLN A 566 -20.15 14.50 -17.78
N ARG A 567 -20.81 14.12 -16.68
CA ARG A 567 -22.04 14.79 -16.21
C ARG A 567 -21.80 16.23 -15.78
N ASN A 568 -20.68 16.53 -15.13
CA ASN A 568 -20.35 17.89 -14.72
C ASN A 568 -19.92 18.77 -15.90
N ALA A 569 -19.17 18.22 -16.87
CA ALA A 569 -18.85 18.92 -18.12
C ALA A 569 -20.11 19.24 -18.94
N ALA A 570 -21.05 18.30 -19.04
CA ALA A 570 -22.34 18.53 -19.69
C ALA A 570 -23.21 19.56 -18.94
N ARG A 571 -23.13 19.59 -17.60
CA ARG A 571 -23.83 20.59 -16.77
C ARG A 571 -23.27 22.00 -16.90
N LEU A 572 -21.94 22.13 -17.02
CA LEU A 572 -21.26 23.41 -17.25
C LEU A 572 -21.56 23.96 -18.65
N GLN A 573 -21.58 23.10 -19.67
CA GLN A 573 -21.99 23.49 -21.03
C GLN A 573 -23.47 23.91 -21.11
N ALA A 574 -24.35 23.29 -20.32
CA ALA A 574 -25.76 23.70 -20.24
C ALA A 574 -25.96 25.01 -19.46
N ALA A 575 -25.07 25.35 -18.52
CA ALA A 575 -25.13 26.60 -17.77
C ALA A 575 -24.67 27.81 -18.60
N ASP A 576 -23.73 27.62 -19.53
CA ASP A 576 -23.29 28.66 -20.46
C ASP A 576 -24.29 28.94 -21.59
N ALA A 577 -25.19 27.99 -21.89
CA ALA A 577 -26.27 28.16 -22.88
C ALA A 577 -27.48 28.96 -22.34
N VAL A 578 -27.54 29.25 -21.04
CA VAL A 578 -28.64 29.97 -20.38
C VAL A 578 -28.12 31.25 -19.73
N ARG A 579 -27.51 32.14 -20.52
CA ARG A 579 -27.41 33.56 -20.17
C ARG A 579 -28.40 34.34 -21.03
N PRO A 580 -29.38 35.05 -20.44
CA PRO A 580 -30.29 35.87 -21.22
C PRO A 580 -29.53 37.04 -21.83
N GLU A 581 -29.72 37.25 -23.13
CA GLU A 581 -29.34 38.48 -23.81
C GLU A 581 -30.02 39.67 -23.10
N SER A 582 -29.24 40.45 -22.36
CA SER A 582 -29.68 41.77 -21.91
C SER A 582 -29.71 42.69 -23.12
N GLN A 583 -30.93 42.94 -23.62
CA GLN A 583 -31.23 43.94 -24.64
C GLN A 583 -30.88 45.35 -24.12
N SER A 584 -30.47 46.18 -25.08
CA SER A 584 -30.55 47.65 -25.08
C SER A 584 -31.88 48.19 -24.56
#